data_AF-A0A0J7K006-F1
#
_entry.id   AF-A0A0J7K006-F1
#
_cell.length_a   1.000
_cell.length_b   1.000
_cell.length_c   1.000
_cell.angle_alpha   90.00
_cell.angle_beta   90.00
_cell.angle_gamma   90.00
#
_symmetry.space_group_name_H-M   'P 1'
#
loop_
_entity.id
_entity.type
_entity.pdbx_description
1 polymer ?
#
loop_
_entity_poly.entity_id
_entity_poly.type
_entity_poly.pdbx_seq_one_letter_code
_entity_poly.pdbx_strand_id
1 'polypeptide(L)'
;MTPQNPCVPSPCGPFATCRDSGYANVPTCTCLENYIGSPPNCRPECTVDSECSSNRACLRQKCRDPCPGSCGIGAQCLVVNHMAVCLCPKGYTGDAFANCFPEPPRKLLAL
;
A
#
# COMPACT_ATOMS: atom_id res chain seq x y z
N MET A 1 38.59 -26.89 13.28
CA MET A 1 37.92 -25.68 12.76
C MET A 1 36.56 -25.63 13.40
N THR A 2 36.27 -24.62 14.21
CA THR A 2 34.93 -24.43 14.80
C THR A 2 33.92 -24.25 13.66
N PRO A 3 32.75 -24.93 13.68
CA PRO A 3 31.72 -24.68 12.68
C PRO A 3 31.33 -23.21 12.75
N GLN A 4 31.70 -22.48 11.71
CA GLN A 4 31.47 -21.04 11.62
C GLN A 4 30.04 -20.85 11.12
N ASN A 5 29.18 -20.22 11.93
CA ASN A 5 27.77 -20.02 11.59
C ASN A 5 27.66 -19.33 10.22
N PRO A 6 27.04 -19.96 9.21
CA PRO A 6 26.99 -19.44 7.85
C PRO A 6 26.09 -18.20 7.71
N CYS A 7 25.36 -17.85 8.77
CA CYS A 7 24.53 -16.65 8.86
C CYS A 7 25.21 -15.45 9.51
N VAL A 8 26.52 -15.52 9.85
CA VAL A 8 27.24 -14.41 10.50
C VAL A 8 28.58 -14.11 9.80
N PRO A 9 28.70 -12.96 9.09
CA PRO A 9 27.64 -12.00 8.76
C PRO A 9 26.61 -12.63 7.80
N SER A 10 25.36 -12.14 7.81
CA SER A 10 24.31 -12.76 7.01
C SER A 10 24.54 -12.54 5.50
N PRO A 11 24.55 -13.61 4.67
CA PRO A 11 24.66 -13.49 3.23
C PRO A 11 23.31 -13.24 2.53
N CYS A 12 22.20 -13.27 3.27
CA CYS A 12 20.85 -13.30 2.70
C CYS A 12 20.32 -11.93 2.25
N GLY A 13 21.08 -10.85 2.44
CA GLY A 13 20.65 -9.50 2.07
C GLY A 13 19.56 -8.92 2.99
N PRO A 14 19.12 -7.67 2.74
CA PRO A 14 18.07 -7.03 3.51
C PRO A 14 16.73 -7.73 3.31
N PHE A 15 15.86 -7.60 4.31
CA PHE A 15 14.49 -8.14 4.28
C PHE A 15 14.40 -9.66 4.06
N ALA A 16 15.46 -10.38 4.41
CA ALA A 16 15.51 -11.83 4.39
C ALA A 16 15.90 -12.37 5.77
N THR A 17 15.43 -13.57 6.09
CA THR A 17 15.90 -14.35 7.24
C THR A 17 16.90 -15.40 6.78
N CYS A 18 17.93 -15.63 7.61
CA CYS A 18 18.94 -16.66 7.41
C CYS A 18 18.75 -17.78 8.41
N ARG A 19 18.77 -19.03 7.93
CA ARG A 19 18.73 -20.23 8.77
C ARG A 19 19.87 -21.16 8.37
N ASP A 20 20.62 -21.66 9.34
CA ASP A 20 21.62 -22.70 9.11
C ASP A 20 20.90 -24.03 8.81
N SER A 21 21.20 -24.64 7.66
CA SER A 21 20.62 -25.93 7.27
C SER A 21 21.26 -27.12 7.99
N GLY A 22 22.39 -26.93 8.66
CA GLY A 22 23.17 -27.97 9.34
C GLY A 22 23.92 -28.90 8.38
N TYR A 23 23.75 -28.73 7.06
CA TYR A 23 24.43 -29.51 6.03
C TYR A 23 25.44 -28.64 5.28
N ALA A 24 26.68 -29.13 5.18
CA ALA A 24 27.75 -28.53 4.37
C ALA A 24 28.01 -27.03 4.61
N ASN A 25 27.65 -26.49 5.77
CA ASN A 25 27.77 -25.06 6.10
C ASN A 25 27.03 -24.13 5.10
N VAL A 26 25.90 -24.59 4.55
CA VAL A 26 25.10 -23.83 3.59
C VAL A 26 23.94 -23.10 4.30
N PRO A 27 23.83 -21.76 4.17
CA PRO A 27 22.72 -21.02 4.72
C PRO A 27 21.48 -21.12 3.81
N THR A 28 20.31 -21.26 4.43
CA THR A 28 19.01 -21.13 3.76
C THR A 28 18.48 -19.73 3.96
N CYS A 29 18.22 -19.03 2.87
CA CYS A 29 17.66 -17.68 2.88
C CYS A 29 16.20 -17.69 2.42
N THR A 30 15.33 -16.95 3.11
CA THR A 30 13.95 -16.70 2.67
C THR A 30 13.57 -15.25 2.92
N CYS A 31 12.77 -14.63 2.04
CA CYS A 31 12.27 -13.28 2.29
C CYS A 31 11.41 -13.26 3.56
N LEU A 32 11.44 -12.14 4.29
CA LEU A 32 10.54 -11.89 5.40
C LEU A 32 9.08 -11.85 4.90
N GLU A 33 8.13 -12.04 5.81
CA GLU A 33 6.72 -11.96 5.48
C GLU A 33 6.40 -10.62 4.81
N ASN A 34 5.64 -10.67 3.71
CA ASN A 34 5.23 -9.51 2.92
C ASN A 34 6.30 -8.83 2.05
N TYR A 35 7.52 -9.37 2.01
CA TYR A 35 8.53 -8.98 1.02
C TYR A 35 8.51 -9.94 -0.17
N ILE A 36 8.78 -9.41 -1.35
CA ILE A 36 8.74 -10.13 -2.63
C ILE A 36 10.14 -10.31 -3.22
N GLY A 37 10.25 -11.23 -4.18
CA GLY A 37 11.50 -11.57 -4.86
C GLY A 37 12.18 -12.79 -4.26
N SER A 38 13.48 -12.90 -4.50
CA SER A 38 14.33 -13.99 -4.00
C SER A 38 15.56 -13.40 -3.32
N PRO A 39 15.98 -13.94 -2.16
CA PRO A 39 17.23 -13.52 -1.52
C PRO A 39 18.42 -13.61 -2.49
N PRO A 40 19.39 -12.66 -2.44
CA PRO A 40 19.50 -11.55 -1.49
C PRO A 40 18.71 -10.28 -1.87
N ASN A 41 17.88 -10.36 -2.91
CA ASN A 41 17.18 -9.21 -3.50
C ASN A 41 15.71 -9.13 -3.05
N CYS A 42 15.42 -9.51 -1.81
CA CYS A 42 14.11 -9.30 -1.23
C CYS A 42 13.81 -7.79 -1.16
N ARG A 43 12.60 -7.40 -1.55
CA ARG A 43 12.19 -5.99 -1.59
C ARG A 43 10.71 -5.86 -1.23
N PRO A 44 10.27 -4.67 -0.77
CA PRO A 44 8.84 -4.44 -0.58
C PRO A 44 8.06 -4.61 -1.88
N GLU A 45 6.74 -4.74 -1.78
CA GLU A 45 5.85 -4.78 -2.95
C GLU A 45 5.99 -3.51 -3.80
N CYS A 46 6.10 -2.36 -3.12
CA CYS A 46 6.33 -1.06 -3.75
C CYS A 46 7.15 -0.13 -2.85
N THR A 47 7.75 0.86 -3.47
CA THR A 47 8.39 2.04 -2.86
C THR A 47 7.83 3.34 -3.40
N VAL A 48 7.21 3.29 -4.57
CA VAL A 48 6.57 4.43 -5.25
C VAL A 48 5.25 4.00 -5.88
N ASP A 49 4.33 4.94 -6.06
CA ASP A 49 2.99 4.67 -6.58
C ASP A 49 2.99 4.04 -7.98
N SER A 50 3.96 4.39 -8.83
CA SER A 50 4.07 3.86 -10.20
C SER A 50 4.38 2.36 -10.27
N GLU A 51 4.76 1.73 -9.16
CA GLU A 51 4.92 0.26 -9.07
C GLU A 51 3.57 -0.44 -8.81
N CYS A 52 2.53 0.32 -8.45
CA CYS A 52 1.17 -0.17 -8.25
C CYS A 52 0.30 -0.03 -9.50
N SER A 53 -0.79 -0.79 -9.57
CA SER A 53 -1.85 -0.53 -10.56
C SER A 53 -2.46 0.86 -10.35
N SER A 54 -2.99 1.48 -11.41
CA SER A 54 -3.52 2.86 -11.39
C SER A 54 -4.63 3.12 -10.35
N ASN A 55 -5.31 2.07 -9.90
CA ASN A 55 -6.34 2.09 -8.86
C ASN A 55 -5.82 1.81 -7.44
N ARG A 56 -4.51 1.81 -7.20
CA ARG A 56 -3.89 1.54 -5.89
C ARG A 56 -2.71 2.46 -5.65
N ALA A 57 -2.45 2.82 -4.40
CA ALA A 57 -1.31 3.63 -4.01
C ALA A 57 -0.29 2.81 -3.21
N CYS A 58 0.97 3.25 -3.21
CA CYS A 58 2.01 2.66 -2.39
C CYS A 58 1.90 3.17 -0.95
N LEU A 59 1.15 2.43 -0.13
CA LEU A 59 0.89 2.78 1.26
C LEU A 59 1.60 1.79 2.18
N ARG A 60 2.63 2.30 2.89
CA ARG A 60 3.46 1.51 3.80
C ARG A 60 4.03 0.26 3.10
N GLN A 61 4.72 0.49 1.98
CA GLN A 61 5.40 -0.55 1.20
C GLN A 61 4.49 -1.62 0.57
N LYS A 62 3.19 -1.33 0.46
CA LYS A 62 2.19 -2.21 -0.16
C LYS A 62 1.25 -1.44 -1.07
N CYS A 63 0.85 -2.07 -2.17
CA CYS A 63 -0.14 -1.50 -3.09
C CYS A 63 -1.55 -1.69 -2.54
N ARG A 64 -2.12 -0.61 -1.99
CA ARG A 64 -3.42 -0.60 -1.32
C ARG A 64 -4.37 0.42 -1.94
N ASP A 65 -5.66 0.21 -1.73
CA ASP A 65 -6.67 1.22 -2.07
C ASP A 65 -6.48 2.46 -1.17
N PRO A 66 -6.31 3.68 -1.73
CA PRO A 66 -6.20 4.90 -0.95
C PRO A 66 -7.55 5.44 -0.43
N CYS A 67 -8.69 4.88 -0.84
CA CYS A 67 -10.01 5.39 -0.45
C CYS A 67 -10.41 5.22 1.02
N PRO A 68 -10.12 4.08 1.68
CA PRO A 68 -10.55 3.87 3.07
C PRO A 68 -10.03 4.95 4.02
N GLY A 69 -10.95 5.74 4.60
CA GLY A 69 -10.66 6.81 5.55
C GLY A 69 -10.28 8.16 4.92
N SER A 70 -10.30 8.30 3.60
CA SER A 70 -9.88 9.54 2.92
C SER A 70 -11.00 10.55 2.70
N CYS A 71 -12.26 10.09 2.59
CA CYS A 71 -13.40 10.95 2.26
C CYS A 71 -14.36 11.14 3.43
N GLY A 72 -15.09 12.27 3.38
CA GLY A 72 -16.09 12.65 4.37
C GLY A 72 -17.36 11.79 4.31
N ILE A 73 -18.25 12.00 5.28
CA ILE A 73 -19.52 11.27 5.36
C ILE A 73 -20.37 11.58 4.13
N GLY A 74 -20.96 10.55 3.51
CA GLY A 74 -21.83 10.69 2.33
C GLY A 74 -21.09 11.03 1.03
N ALA A 75 -19.76 11.15 1.05
CA ALA A 75 -18.95 11.34 -0.15
C ALA A 75 -18.66 10.00 -0.84
N GLN A 76 -18.59 10.03 -2.18
CA GLN A 76 -18.05 8.96 -2.98
C GLN A 76 -16.53 9.14 -3.11
N CYS A 77 -15.79 8.04 -2.97
CA CYS A 77 -14.35 8.02 -3.27
C CYS A 77 -14.08 7.39 -4.62
N LEU A 78 -13.24 8.04 -5.43
CA LEU A 78 -12.69 7.51 -6.67
C LEU A 78 -11.16 7.51 -6.56
N VAL A 79 -10.51 6.48 -7.10
CA VAL A 79 -9.05 6.46 -7.20
C VAL A 79 -8.64 6.98 -8.57
N VAL A 80 -7.90 8.08 -8.59
CA VAL A 80 -7.39 8.71 -9.82
C VAL A 80 -5.89 8.90 -9.66
N ASN A 81 -5.10 8.27 -10.53
CA ASN A 81 -3.63 8.34 -10.49
C ASN A 81 -3.06 8.08 -9.08
N HIS A 82 -3.45 6.96 -8.47
CA HIS A 82 -3.02 6.56 -7.12
C HIS A 82 -3.50 7.47 -5.98
N MET A 83 -4.36 8.46 -6.25
CA MET A 83 -4.88 9.37 -5.24
C MET A 83 -6.38 9.13 -4.99
N ALA A 84 -6.79 9.26 -3.73
CA ALA A 84 -8.20 9.33 -3.38
C ALA A 84 -8.77 10.69 -3.76
N VAL A 85 -9.80 10.68 -4.59
CA VAL A 85 -10.57 11.85 -5.00
C VAL A 85 -11.97 11.72 -4.41
N CYS A 86 -12.37 12.68 -3.59
CA CYS A 86 -13.65 12.69 -2.91
C CYS A 86 -14.62 13.61 -3.66
N LEU A 87 -15.84 13.12 -3.88
CA LEU A 87 -16.91 13.86 -4.56
C LEU A 87 -18.25 13.63 -3.86
N CYS A 88 -19.06 14.69 -3.76
CA CYS A 88 -20.45 14.52 -3.39
C CYS A 88 -21.23 13.89 -4.56
N PRO A 89 -22.00 12.82 -4.32
CA PRO A 89 -22.79 12.17 -5.37
C PRO A 89 -23.89 13.11 -5.87
N LYS A 90 -24.49 12.77 -7.02
CA LYS A 90 -25.55 13.58 -7.64
C LYS A 90 -26.71 13.84 -6.65
N GLY A 91 -27.11 15.10 -6.50
CA GLY A 91 -28.14 15.53 -5.56
C GLY A 91 -27.63 15.77 -4.14
N TYR A 92 -26.31 15.73 -3.92
CA TYR A 92 -25.64 16.11 -2.67
C TYR A 92 -24.64 17.24 -2.92
N THR A 93 -24.43 18.07 -1.91
CA THR A 93 -23.46 19.19 -1.90
C THR A 93 -22.78 19.27 -0.54
N GLY A 94 -21.84 20.20 -0.38
CA GLY A 94 -21.01 20.34 0.81
C GLY A 94 -19.53 20.13 0.51
N ASP A 95 -18.77 19.79 1.55
CA ASP A 95 -17.33 19.48 1.45
C ASP A 95 -17.15 17.96 1.42
N ALA A 96 -16.66 17.43 0.30
CA ALA A 96 -16.48 16.00 0.11
C ALA A 96 -15.42 15.35 1.03
N PHE A 97 -14.56 16.13 1.67
CA PHE A 97 -13.62 15.64 2.69
C PHE A 97 -14.21 15.64 4.10
N ALA A 98 -15.27 16.42 4.34
CA ALA A 98 -15.91 16.52 5.64
C ALA A 98 -17.28 15.82 5.68
N ASN A 99 -18.24 16.35 4.90
CA ASN A 99 -19.61 15.86 4.88
C ASN A 99 -20.36 16.35 3.64
N CYS A 100 -20.98 15.41 2.92
CA CYS A 100 -21.94 15.69 1.86
C CYS A 100 -23.37 15.56 2.40
N PHE A 101 -24.23 16.52 2.05
CA PHE A 101 -25.63 16.55 2.45
C PHE A 101 -26.54 16.84 1.24
N PRO A 102 -27.83 16.47 1.27
CA PRO A 102 -28.73 16.67 0.13
C PRO A 102 -28.77 18.12 -0.33
N GLU A 103 -28.70 18.32 -1.64
CA GLU A 103 -28.82 19.65 -2.24
C GLU A 103 -30.17 20.29 -1.88
N PRO A 104 -30.20 21.57 -1.49
CA PRO A 104 -31.45 22.26 -1.26
C PRO A 104 -32.26 22.30 -2.57
N PRO A 105 -33.60 22.21 -2.50
CA PRO A 105 -34.42 22.31 -3.69
C PRO A 105 -34.09 23.62 -4.42
N ARG A 106 -33.79 23.53 -5.72
CA ARG A 106 -33.63 24.71 -6.57
C ARG A 106 -34.93 25.50 -6.47
N LYS A 107 -34.92 26.60 -5.71
CA LYS A 107 -35.90 27.66 -5.89
C LYS A 107 -35.66 28.14 -7.31
N LEU A 108 -36.52 27.72 -8.24
CA LEU A 108 -36.64 28.38 -9.53
C LEU A 108 -36.83 29.85 -9.15
N LEU A 109 -35.81 30.68 -9.39
CA LEU A 109 -35.97 32.12 -9.33
C LEU A 109 -37.03 32.41 -10.38
N ALA A 110 -38.28 32.57 -9.94
CA ALA A 110 -39.35 33.07 -10.77
C ALA A 110 -38.93 34.48 -11.17
N LEU A 111 -38.37 34.59 -12.38
CA LEU A 111 -38.16 35.85 -13.09
C LEU A 111 -39.52 36.37 -13.56
#